data_AF-A0A4R8Q003-F1
#
_entry.id   AF-A0A4R8Q003-F1
#
_cell.length_a   1.000
_cell.length_b   1.000
_cell.length_c   1.000
_cell.angle_alpha   90.00
_cell.angle_beta   90.00
_cell.angle_gamma   90.00
#
_symmetry.space_group_name_H-M   'P 1'
#
loop_
_entity.id
_entity.type
_entity.pdbx_description
1 polymer ?
#
loop_
_entity_poly.entity_id
_entity_poly.type
_entity_poly.pdbx_seq_one_letter_code
_entity_poly.pdbx_strand_id
1 'polypeptide(L)'
;MAVIDDLPQVKISVRIAGEDQDCTEYEDPDPPQAPAQCGVATHTSAKVIESQDDAEFLLRYEMSNSLGWFDSDKGIVLKLFIDGNCIESLAFRRINLVGQTVTHDVLGAVILGSSPGQSLLRNFKFSSIATGILLQDFI
;
A
#
# COMPACT_ATOMS: atom_id res chain seq x y z
N MET A 1 -3.24 3.83 -12.43
CA MET A 1 -2.02 4.62 -12.17
C MET A 1 -2.40 5.99 -11.64
N ALA A 2 -2.12 6.27 -10.37
CA ALA A 2 -2.19 7.64 -9.86
C ALA A 2 -0.80 8.24 -9.95
N VAL A 3 -0.61 9.18 -10.86
CA VAL A 3 0.57 10.05 -10.86
C VAL A 3 0.29 11.11 -9.83
N ILE A 4 1.06 11.11 -8.73
CA ILE A 4 1.05 12.22 -7.79
C ILE A 4 2.04 13.23 -8.37
N ASP A 5 1.56 14.39 -8.81
CA ASP A 5 2.34 15.39 -9.55
C ASP A 5 3.61 15.85 -8.80
N ASP A 6 3.66 15.66 -7.47
CA ASP A 6 4.81 15.98 -6.60
C ASP A 6 5.68 14.77 -6.18
N LEU A 7 5.30 13.54 -6.56
CA LEU A 7 6.04 12.30 -6.27
C LEU A 7 6.19 11.45 -7.56
N PRO A 8 6.78 12.02 -8.64
CA PRO A 8 6.72 11.45 -9.98
C PRO A 8 7.42 10.09 -10.12
N GLN A 9 8.24 9.71 -9.13
CA GLN A 9 9.00 8.46 -9.14
C GLN A 9 8.79 7.63 -7.87
N VAL A 10 7.63 7.77 -7.23
CA VAL A 10 7.16 6.86 -6.18
C VAL A 10 6.10 5.94 -6.77
N LYS A 11 6.39 4.65 -6.77
CA LYS A 11 5.47 3.59 -7.17
C LYS A 11 5.13 2.74 -5.96
N ILE A 12 3.85 2.47 -5.81
CA ILE A 12 3.32 1.48 -4.88
C ILE A 12 2.65 0.43 -5.74
N SER A 13 2.98 -0.84 -5.55
CA SER A 13 2.28 -1.94 -6.19
C SER A 13 1.92 -3.03 -5.19
N VAL A 14 0.87 -3.78 -5.52
CA VAL A 14 0.47 -4.98 -4.80
C VAL A 14 0.82 -6.19 -5.66
N ARG A 15 1.22 -7.30 -5.04
CA ARG A 15 1.46 -8.58 -5.72
C ARG A 15 0.77 -9.70 -4.96
N ILE A 16 0.13 -10.62 -5.69
CA ILE A 16 -0.33 -11.88 -5.11
C ILE A 16 0.88 -12.74 -4.78
N ALA A 17 0.88 -13.38 -3.61
CA ALA A 17 1.96 -14.25 -3.19
C ALA A 17 2.10 -15.43 -4.16
N GLY A 18 3.32 -15.66 -4.64
CA GLY A 18 3.62 -16.68 -5.64
C GLY A 18 3.50 -16.20 -7.09
N GLU A 19 3.07 -14.96 -7.33
CA GLU A 19 3.11 -14.33 -8.64
C GLU A 19 4.32 -13.39 -8.79
N ASP A 20 4.90 -13.35 -9.98
CA ASP A 20 6.08 -12.52 -10.28
C ASP A 20 5.70 -11.08 -10.70
N GLN A 21 4.45 -10.87 -11.09
CA GLN A 21 3.94 -9.62 -11.66
C GLN A 21 3.16 -8.80 -10.63
N ASP A 22 3.10 -7.49 -10.86
CA ASP A 22 2.22 -6.58 -10.10
C ASP A 22 0.75 -6.88 -10.44
N CYS A 23 -0.13 -6.81 -9.44
CA CYS A 23 -1.57 -6.97 -9.64
C CYS A 23 -2.11 -5.95 -10.64
N THR A 24 -3.15 -6.36 -11.36
CA THR A 24 -3.94 -5.39 -12.15
C THR A 24 -4.82 -4.59 -11.21
N GLU A 25 -4.74 -3.27 -11.30
CA GLU A 25 -5.55 -2.32 -10.54
C GLU A 25 -6.62 -1.70 -11.44
N TYR A 26 -7.84 -1.60 -10.92
CA TYR A 26 -8.99 -0.98 -11.59
C TYR A 26 -9.40 0.30 -10.87
N GLU A 27 -10.08 1.20 -11.58
CA GLU A 27 -10.72 2.35 -10.93
C GLU A 27 -11.82 1.87 -9.97
N ASP A 28 -11.86 2.45 -8.77
CA ASP A 28 -12.94 2.19 -7.83
C ASP A 28 -14.22 2.90 -8.33
N PRO A 29 -15.32 2.18 -8.60
CA PRO A 29 -16.58 2.79 -9.02
C PRO A 29 -17.26 3.61 -7.90
N ASP A 30 -16.93 3.34 -6.64
CA ASP A 30 -17.46 4.05 -5.47
C ASP A 30 -16.31 4.43 -4.51
N PRO A 31 -15.41 5.34 -4.92
CA PRO A 31 -14.24 5.67 -4.15
C PRO A 31 -14.64 6.32 -2.81
N PRO A 32 -13.88 6.06 -1.72
CA PRO A 32 -14.12 6.69 -0.43
C PRO A 32 -14.21 8.22 -0.55
N GLN A 33 -15.32 8.78 -0.09
CA GLN A 33 -15.58 10.23 -0.16
C GLN A 33 -14.74 11.02 0.87
N ALA A 34 -14.32 10.36 1.95
CA ALA A 34 -13.46 10.95 2.97
C ALA A 34 -12.02 10.44 2.78
N PRO A 35 -11.02 11.34 2.81
CA PRO A 35 -9.62 10.92 2.77
C PRO A 35 -9.27 10.08 4.01
N ALA A 36 -8.25 9.23 3.88
CA ALA A 36 -7.72 8.45 5.00
C ALA A 36 -7.39 9.37 6.19
N GLN A 37 -7.64 8.90 7.42
CA GLN A 37 -7.57 9.69 8.65
C GLN A 37 -6.19 10.31 8.99
N CYS A 38 -5.14 10.01 8.22
CA CYS A 38 -3.79 10.50 8.46
C CYS A 38 -3.58 11.91 7.86
N GLY A 39 -4.28 12.90 8.40
CA GLY A 39 -4.13 14.31 8.03
C GLY A 39 -4.83 14.71 6.73
N VAL A 40 -4.49 15.90 6.21
CA VAL A 40 -5.08 16.44 4.98
C VAL A 40 -4.18 16.06 3.81
N ALA A 41 -4.56 14.99 3.09
CA ALA A 41 -3.89 14.62 1.86
C ALA A 41 -4.18 15.66 0.78
N THR A 42 -3.15 16.13 0.07
CA THR A 42 -3.30 17.02 -1.10
C THR A 42 -3.68 16.26 -2.36
N HIS A 43 -3.41 14.95 -2.39
CA HIS A 43 -3.72 14.05 -3.49
C HIS A 43 -4.25 12.72 -2.93
N THR A 44 -5.20 12.10 -3.62
CA THR A 44 -5.77 10.81 -3.24
C THR A 44 -6.12 10.01 -4.49
N SER A 45 -5.93 8.71 -4.41
CA SER A 45 -6.37 7.74 -5.43
C SER A 45 -6.97 6.54 -4.71
N ALA A 46 -8.06 6.01 -5.26
CA ALA A 46 -8.69 4.77 -4.85
C ALA A 46 -8.67 3.80 -6.04
N LYS A 47 -8.30 2.54 -5.78
CA LYS A 47 -8.21 1.47 -6.77
C LYS A 47 -8.78 0.19 -6.17
N VAL A 48 -9.29 -0.66 -7.04
CA VAL A 48 -9.76 -2.00 -6.70
C VAL A 48 -8.82 -3.03 -7.32
N ILE A 49 -8.57 -4.11 -6.59
CA ILE A 49 -7.84 -5.29 -7.08
C ILE A 49 -8.79 -6.47 -6.98
N GLU A 50 -8.87 -7.24 -8.06
CA GLU A 50 -9.59 -8.52 -8.06
C GLU A 50 -8.60 -9.64 -7.76
N SER A 51 -8.95 -10.50 -6.80
CA SER A 51 -8.16 -11.67 -6.41
C SER A 51 -9.08 -12.82 -6.01
N GLN A 52 -8.51 -14.02 -5.86
CA GLN A 52 -9.22 -15.11 -5.17
C GLN A 52 -9.41 -14.77 -3.70
N ASP A 53 -10.44 -15.34 -3.08
CA ASP A 53 -10.66 -15.24 -1.64
C ASP A 53 -9.45 -15.79 -0.87
N ASP A 54 -9.11 -15.14 0.24
CA ASP A 54 -7.98 -15.48 1.11
C ASP A 54 -6.61 -15.48 0.41
N ALA A 55 -6.50 -14.93 -0.79
CA ALA A 55 -5.24 -14.78 -1.51
C ALA A 55 -4.26 -13.94 -0.68
N GLU A 56 -3.08 -14.49 -0.45
CA GLU A 56 -1.99 -13.77 0.20
C GLU A 56 -1.42 -12.72 -0.74
N PHE A 57 -1.04 -11.56 -0.20
CA PHE A 57 -0.43 -10.50 -0.98
C PHE A 57 0.70 -9.80 -0.22
N LEU A 58 1.55 -9.12 -0.97
CA LEU A 58 2.56 -8.20 -0.46
C LEU A 58 2.45 -6.85 -1.14
N LEU A 59 2.97 -5.81 -0.48
CA LEU A 59 3.14 -4.49 -1.06
C LEU A 59 4.61 -4.27 -1.42
N ARG A 60 4.85 -3.61 -2.55
CA ARG A 60 6.18 -3.14 -2.95
C ARG A 60 6.17 -1.63 -3.10
N TYR A 61 7.11 -0.99 -2.42
CA TYR A 61 7.48 0.40 -2.64
C TYR A 61 8.67 0.46 -3.56
N GLU A 62 8.61 1.34 -4.55
CA GLU A 62 9.77 1.72 -5.34
C GLU A 62 9.85 3.24 -5.37
N MET A 63 10.99 3.78 -4.97
CA MET A 63 11.27 5.20 -5.00
C MET A 63 12.58 5.43 -5.73
N SER A 64 12.53 6.06 -6.90
CA SER A 64 13.72 6.48 -7.64
C SER A 64 13.90 7.99 -7.50
N ASN A 65 15.14 8.49 -7.36
CA ASN A 65 15.44 9.91 -7.49
C ASN A 65 16.36 10.18 -8.70
N SER A 66 16.22 9.36 -9.73
CA SER A 66 17.03 9.46 -10.96
C SER A 66 16.81 10.76 -11.72
N LEU A 67 15.63 11.39 -11.58
CA LEU A 67 15.31 12.69 -12.16
C LEU A 67 15.62 13.87 -11.24
N GLY A 68 16.14 13.63 -10.03
CA GLY A 68 16.49 14.68 -9.07
C GLY A 68 15.29 15.49 -8.54
N TRP A 69 14.08 14.91 -8.56
CA TRP A 69 12.88 15.57 -8.04
C TRP A 69 12.92 15.79 -6.52
N PHE A 70 13.79 15.06 -5.83
CA PHE A 70 14.03 15.21 -4.39
C PHE A 70 15.47 15.64 -4.11
N ASP A 71 15.66 16.91 -3.73
CA ASP A 71 16.94 17.43 -3.26
C ASP A 71 16.76 18.30 -2.01
N SER A 72 16.14 17.73 -0.98
CA SER A 72 15.87 18.42 0.29
C SER A 72 16.70 17.84 1.43
N ASP A 73 17.11 18.70 2.36
CA ASP A 73 17.67 18.26 3.65
C ASP A 73 16.58 17.73 4.60
N LYS A 74 15.30 17.97 4.28
CA LYS A 74 14.15 17.31 4.92
C LYS A 74 14.02 15.88 4.41
N GLY A 75 13.45 14.99 5.22
CA GLY A 75 13.19 13.60 4.81
C GLY A 75 11.78 13.40 4.24
N ILE A 76 11.60 12.30 3.50
CA ILE A 76 10.29 11.77 3.12
C ILE A 76 9.92 10.67 4.11
N VAL A 77 8.68 10.65 4.56
CA VAL A 77 8.14 9.55 5.38
C VAL A 77 7.03 8.86 4.62
N LEU A 78 7.17 7.54 4.44
CA LEU A 78 6.12 6.68 3.95
C LEU A 78 5.47 5.98 5.14
N LYS A 79 4.14 6.01 5.22
CA LYS A 79 3.38 5.26 6.22
C LYS A 79 2.40 4.33 5.54
N LEU A 80 2.44 3.05 5.92
CA LEU A 80 1.50 2.04 5.49
C LEU A 80 0.46 1.83 6.57
N PHE A 81 -0.80 1.92 6.19
CA PHE A 81 -1.93 1.51 7.02
C PHE A 81 -2.69 0.39 6.32
N ILE A 82 -3.01 -0.67 7.05
CA ILE A 82 -3.91 -1.74 6.60
C ILE A 82 -5.01 -1.86 7.66
N ASP A 83 -6.27 -1.81 7.23
CA ASP A 83 -7.46 -1.82 8.10
C ASP A 83 -7.39 -0.78 9.24
N GLY A 84 -6.83 0.39 8.94
CA GLY A 84 -6.64 1.48 9.90
C GLY A 84 -5.45 1.33 10.85
N ASN A 85 -4.73 0.21 10.82
CA ASN A 85 -3.56 -0.02 11.67
C ASN A 85 -2.27 0.38 10.95
N CYS A 86 -1.41 1.16 11.62
CA CYS A 86 -0.10 1.51 11.08
C CYS A 86 0.80 0.26 11.07
N ILE A 87 1.10 -0.25 9.89
CA ILE A 87 1.94 -1.44 9.72
C ILE A 87 3.41 -1.06 9.62
N GLU A 88 3.69 0.05 8.93
CA GLU A 88 5.06 0.49 8.68
C GLU A 88 5.18 2.01 8.60
N SER A 89 6.34 2.52 9.01
CA SER A 89 6.74 3.91 8.84
C SER A 89 8.21 3.98 8.43
N LEU A 90 8.47 4.20 7.14
CA LEU A 90 9.81 4.33 6.59
C LEU A 90 10.18 5.81 6.44
N ALA A 91 11.40 6.16 6.83
CA ALA A 91 11.92 7.52 6.67
C ALA A 91 13.14 7.50 5.76
N PHE A 92 13.07 8.23 4.66
CA PHE A 92 14.14 8.39 3.69
C PHE A 92 14.71 9.80 3.78
N ARG A 93 16.03 9.92 3.87
CA ARG A 93 16.75 11.19 3.78
C ARG A 93 17.43 11.33 2.43
N ARG A 94 17.91 12.53 2.12
CA ARG A 94 18.71 12.83 0.92
C ARG A 94 19.77 11.76 0.62
N ILE A 95 20.56 11.38 1.62
CA ILE A 95 21.63 10.39 1.49
C ILE A 95 21.14 8.99 1.07
N ASN A 96 19.86 8.68 1.28
CA ASN A 96 19.27 7.39 0.92
C ASN A 96 18.74 7.39 -0.52
N LEU A 97 18.46 8.56 -1.10
CA LEU A 97 17.71 8.68 -2.35
C LEU A 97 18.52 9.28 -3.49
N VAL A 98 19.45 10.21 -3.26
CA VAL A 98 20.18 10.90 -4.35
C VAL A 98 20.93 9.91 -5.25
N GLY A 99 20.54 9.87 -6.52
CA GLY A 99 21.11 8.96 -7.53
C GLY A 99 20.81 7.49 -7.29
N GLN A 100 19.85 7.17 -6.42
CA GLN A 100 19.48 5.79 -6.05
C GLN A 100 18.03 5.49 -6.45
N THR A 101 17.76 4.20 -6.59
CA THR A 101 16.41 3.63 -6.54
C THR A 101 16.34 2.72 -5.34
N VAL A 102 15.37 2.96 -4.47
CA VAL A 102 15.10 2.14 -3.29
C VAL A 102 13.86 1.31 -3.55
N THR A 103 13.95 0.01 -3.30
CA THR A 103 12.83 -0.92 -3.35
C THR A 103 12.66 -1.56 -1.99
N HIS A 104 11.41 -1.67 -1.52
CA HIS A 104 11.08 -2.25 -0.23
C HIS A 104 9.81 -3.08 -0.31
N ASP A 105 9.88 -4.34 0.15
CA ASP A 105 8.75 -5.26 0.15
C ASP A 105 8.20 -5.42 1.57
N VAL A 106 6.88 -5.30 1.70
CA VAL A 106 6.13 -5.55 2.93
C VAL A 106 5.30 -6.80 2.74
N LEU A 107 5.79 -7.91 3.28
CA LEU A 107 5.15 -9.22 3.16
C LEU A 107 4.00 -9.42 4.15
N GLY A 108 4.01 -8.70 5.27
CA GLY A 108 3.08 -8.93 6.37
C GLY A 108 3.33 -8.01 7.55
N ALA A 109 2.51 -8.17 8.58
CA ALA A 109 2.67 -7.47 9.85
C ALA A 109 3.42 -8.35 10.86
N VAL A 110 4.37 -7.76 11.58
CA VAL A 110 5.03 -8.42 12.71
C VAL A 110 4.13 -8.33 13.93
N ILE A 111 3.75 -9.48 14.48
CA ILE A 111 2.95 -9.59 15.70
C ILE A 111 3.74 -10.33 16.79
N LEU A 112 3.43 -10.03 18.06
CA LEU A 112 4.01 -10.75 19.18
C LEU A 112 3.53 -12.20 19.18
N GLY A 113 4.47 -13.14 19.30
CA GLY A 113 4.18 -14.55 19.43
C GLY A 113 3.75 -14.94 20.85
N SER A 114 3.34 -16.19 21.02
CA SER A 114 2.88 -16.71 22.31
C SER A 114 3.99 -16.89 23.35
N SER A 115 5.26 -16.89 22.92
CA SER A 115 6.43 -17.04 23.79
C SER A 115 7.22 -15.73 23.92
N PRO A 116 7.81 -15.42 25.09
CA PRO A 116 8.67 -14.26 25.26
C PRO A 116 9.79 -14.21 24.22
N GLY A 117 9.95 -13.06 23.55
CA GLY A 117 10.96 -12.86 22.51
C GLY A 117 10.60 -13.45 21.14
N GLN A 118 9.47 -14.15 21.01
CA GLN A 118 8.99 -14.64 19.72
C GLN A 118 8.21 -13.54 19.00
N SER A 119 8.54 -13.33 17.73
CA SER A 119 7.74 -12.54 16.80
C SER A 119 7.27 -13.44 15.66
N LEU A 120 6.07 -13.20 15.17
CA LEU A 120 5.48 -13.91 14.04
C LEU A 120 5.25 -12.90 12.92
N LEU A 121 5.62 -13.27 11.70
CA LEU A 121 5.20 -12.54 10.52
C LEU A 121 3.85 -13.08 10.06
N ARG A 122 2.83 -12.22 10.06
CA ARG A 122 1.51 -12.56 9.54
C ARG A 122 1.35 -11.92 8.16
N ASN A 123 1.36 -12.75 7.13
CA ASN A 123 1.14 -12.31 5.76
C ASN A 123 -0.24 -11.65 5.61
N PHE A 124 -0.33 -10.67 4.71
CA PHE A 124 -1.63 -10.06 4.39
C PHE A 124 -2.45 -10.98 3.51
N LYS A 125 -3.77 -10.90 3.67
CA LYS A 125 -4.74 -11.66 2.88
C LYS A 125 -5.89 -10.76 2.48
N PHE A 126 -6.37 -10.91 1.26
CA PHE A 126 -7.63 -10.30 0.86
C PHE A 126 -8.78 -10.95 1.63
N SER A 127 -9.67 -10.13 2.15
CA SER A 127 -10.90 -10.61 2.77
C SER A 127 -11.90 -11.01 1.68
N SER A 128 -12.65 -12.09 1.90
CA SER A 128 -13.78 -12.41 1.04
C SER A 128 -14.86 -11.33 1.16
N ILE A 129 -15.33 -10.83 0.02
CA ILE A 129 -16.49 -9.94 -0.01
C ILE A 129 -17.71 -10.85 -0.12
N ALA A 130 -18.51 -10.95 0.94
CA ALA A 130 -19.83 -11.55 0.84
C ALA A 130 -20.72 -10.64 -0.01
N THR A 131 -20.85 -10.93 -1.31
CA THR A 131 -21.77 -10.22 -2.19
C THR A 131 -23.20 -10.52 -1.73
N GLY A 132 -23.77 -9.66 -0.89
CA GLY A 132 -25.17 -9.73 -0.51
C GLY A 132 -26.04 -9.42 -1.73
N ILE A 133 -26.88 -10.38 -2.14
CA ILE A 133 -27.95 -10.10 -3.10
C ILE A 133 -28.94 -9.17 -2.39
N LEU A 134 -28.98 -7.90 -2.77
CA LEU A 134 -30.13 -7.03 -2.52
C LEU A 134 -31.28 -7.58 -3.37
N LEU A 135 -32.09 -8.46 -2.77
CA LEU A 135 -33.44 -8.72 -3.27
C LEU A 135 -34.22 -7.43 -3.04
N GLN A 136 -34.28 -6.56 -4.04
CA GLN A 136 -35.34 -5.55 -4.09
C GLN A 136 -36.63 -6.30 -4.38
N ASP A 137 -37.38 -6.59 -3.32
CA ASP A 137 -38.76 -7.05 -3.40
C ASP A 137 -39.58 -5.97 -4.13
N PHE A 138 -39.89 -6.21 -5.40
CA PHE A 138 -40.96 -5.50 -6.09
C PHE A 138 -42.29 -6.11 -5.62
N ILE A 139 -43.01 -5.38 -4.75
CA ILE A 139 -44.46 -5.53 -4.56
C ILE A 139 -45.16 -4.47 -5.40
#